data_AF-A0A9E3SXP0-F1
#
_entry.id   AF-A0A9E3SXP0-F1
#
_cell.length_a   1.000
_cell.length_b   1.000
_cell.length_c   1.000
_cell.angle_alpha   90.00
_cell.angle_beta   90.00
_cell.angle_gamma   90.00
#
_symmetry.space_group_name_H-M   'P 1'
#
loop_
_entity.id
_entity.type
_entity.pdbx_description
1 polymer ?
#
loop_
_entity_poly.entity_id
_entity_poly.type
_entity_poly.pdbx_seq_one_letter_code
_entity_poly.pdbx_strand_id
1 'polypeptide(L)'
;FRDHVAVGSHPFSWGNPPDVHCCNTVDGQGWDDNPVFFFSDTLEDYRNIMVRNGHTDVKLWATEFGWATWDEFPGDPPETWMSYTNKWQQAEYTLRAFEIGQQTDYLGTMILWNMNFAWLPGLVENRDERAAYSLLTRLKPQQERPLYWMLYDAVRPDVHLDRYDAG
;
A
#
# COMPACT_ATOMS: atom_id res chain seq x y z
N PHE A 1 9.87 -6.55 -29.27
CA PHE A 1 8.42 -6.49 -28.92
C PHE A 1 8.16 -6.83 -27.45
N ARG A 2 8.91 -7.74 -26.81
CA ARG A 2 8.70 -8.08 -25.39
C ARG A 2 9.23 -7.04 -24.40
N ASP A 3 10.13 -6.16 -24.82
CA ASP A 3 10.74 -5.11 -23.98
C ASP A 3 9.77 -4.00 -23.54
N HIS A 4 8.52 -4.03 -24.03
CA HIS A 4 7.47 -3.04 -23.72
C HIS A 4 6.15 -3.71 -23.27
N VAL A 5 6.19 -4.97 -22.87
CA VAL A 5 5.04 -5.70 -22.35
C VAL A 5 5.26 -5.97 -20.86
N ALA A 6 4.23 -5.71 -20.07
CA ALA A 6 4.18 -6.06 -18.65
C ALA A 6 2.80 -6.63 -18.33
N VAL A 7 2.73 -7.43 -17.26
CA VAL A 7 1.46 -7.83 -16.64
C VAL A 7 1.22 -6.92 -15.45
N GLY A 8 0.03 -6.35 -15.32
CA GLY A 8 -0.36 -5.56 -14.15
C GLY A 8 -0.99 -6.44 -13.07
N SER A 9 -0.69 -6.14 -11.80
CA SER A 9 -1.34 -6.72 -10.63
C SER A 9 -1.70 -5.64 -9.61
N HIS A 10 -2.73 -5.93 -8.82
CA HIS A 10 -3.19 -5.07 -7.73
C HIS A 10 -2.98 -5.79 -6.38
N PRO A 11 -1.75 -5.85 -5.86
CA PRO A 11 -1.42 -6.62 -4.65
C PRO A 11 -1.84 -5.86 -3.37
N PHE A 12 -3.14 -5.70 -3.13
CA PHE A 12 -3.63 -5.19 -1.85
C PHE A 12 -3.51 -6.27 -0.76
N SER A 13 -3.37 -5.86 0.51
CA SER A 13 -3.10 -6.81 1.61
C SER A 13 -4.03 -6.69 2.81
N TRP A 14 -5.15 -5.97 2.71
CA TRP A 14 -6.19 -5.91 3.75
C TRP A 14 -5.69 -5.65 5.19
N GLY A 15 -4.57 -4.91 5.31
CA GLY A 15 -3.95 -4.57 6.59
C GLY A 15 -2.79 -5.48 7.02
N ASN A 16 -2.58 -6.61 6.35
CA ASN A 16 -1.43 -7.48 6.58
C ASN A 16 -0.12 -6.79 6.15
N PRO A 17 0.98 -6.95 6.92
CA PRO A 17 2.30 -6.45 6.53
C PRO A 17 2.74 -7.04 5.18
N PRO A 18 3.56 -6.33 4.39
CA PRO A 18 3.90 -6.73 3.02
C PRO A 18 4.75 -8.00 2.93
N ASP A 19 5.53 -8.30 3.97
CA ASP A 19 6.44 -9.43 4.08
C ASP A 19 5.82 -10.66 4.75
N VAL A 20 4.57 -10.53 5.22
CA VAL A 20 3.82 -11.66 5.76
C VAL A 20 3.15 -12.41 4.61
N HIS A 21 3.15 -13.73 4.75
CA HIS A 21 2.49 -14.66 3.87
C HIS A 21 1.36 -15.38 4.62
N CYS A 22 0.38 -15.86 3.86
CA CYS A 22 -0.75 -16.61 4.37
C CYS A 22 -0.31 -17.85 5.19
N CYS A 23 -1.04 -18.31 6.23
CA CYS A 23 -2.41 -17.96 6.59
C CYS A 23 -2.71 -18.00 8.10
N ASN A 24 -3.84 -17.42 8.51
CA ASN A 24 -4.36 -17.29 9.88
C ASN A 24 -3.30 -16.75 10.84
N THR A 25 -2.63 -15.68 10.41
CA THR A 25 -1.48 -15.11 11.09
C THR A 25 -1.87 -14.35 12.35
N VAL A 26 -3.13 -13.90 12.45
CA VAL A 26 -3.65 -13.18 13.61
C VAL A 26 -5.00 -13.78 14.00
N ASP A 27 -5.04 -14.39 15.19
CA ASP A 27 -6.22 -15.10 15.67
C ASP A 27 -7.44 -14.17 15.76
N GLY A 28 -8.51 -14.52 15.03
CA GLY A 28 -9.78 -13.78 15.02
C GLY A 28 -9.81 -12.48 14.20
N GLN A 29 -8.74 -12.11 13.47
CA GLN A 29 -8.71 -10.90 12.65
C GLN A 29 -9.56 -11.04 11.37
N GLY A 30 -9.51 -12.20 10.72
CA GLY A 30 -10.07 -12.37 9.37
C GLY A 30 -9.29 -11.58 8.32
N TRP A 31 -9.55 -11.86 7.04
CA TRP A 31 -8.74 -11.36 5.91
C TRP A 31 -7.26 -11.77 6.03
N ASP A 32 -7.01 -12.95 6.58
CA ASP A 32 -5.69 -13.54 6.71
C ASP A 32 -5.70 -15.05 6.42
N ASP A 33 -6.82 -15.61 5.95
CA ASP A 33 -7.03 -17.04 5.69
C ASP A 33 -6.89 -17.44 4.20
N ASN A 34 -6.58 -16.47 3.33
CA ASN A 34 -6.40 -16.68 1.89
C ASN A 34 -5.22 -15.86 1.34
N PRO A 35 -4.38 -16.43 0.43
CA PRO A 35 -3.23 -15.73 -0.16
C PRO A 35 -3.57 -14.40 -0.85
N VAL A 36 -4.81 -14.21 -1.32
CA VAL A 36 -5.25 -12.95 -1.93
C VAL A 36 -5.19 -11.75 -0.97
N PHE A 37 -5.15 -12.01 0.35
CA PHE A 37 -5.04 -10.97 1.37
C PHE A 37 -3.59 -10.57 1.70
N PHE A 38 -2.60 -11.10 0.98
CA PHE A 38 -1.19 -10.85 1.25
C PHE A 38 -0.50 -10.28 -0.01
N PHE A 39 0.25 -9.20 0.20
CA PHE A 39 0.95 -8.47 -0.86
C PHE A 39 1.92 -9.39 -1.62
N SER A 40 2.81 -10.07 -0.88
CA SER A 40 3.84 -10.93 -1.47
C SER A 40 3.24 -12.17 -2.15
N ASP A 41 2.27 -12.84 -1.51
CA ASP A 41 1.61 -14.00 -2.12
C ASP A 41 0.93 -13.64 -3.45
N THR A 42 0.23 -12.50 -3.51
CA THR A 42 -0.42 -12.06 -4.76
C THR A 42 0.62 -11.84 -5.88
N LEU A 43 1.77 -11.24 -5.57
CA LEU A 43 2.83 -11.03 -6.55
C LEU A 43 3.45 -12.35 -7.01
N GLU A 44 3.69 -13.27 -6.09
CA GLU A 44 4.24 -14.60 -6.38
C GLU A 44 3.28 -15.45 -7.21
N ASP A 45 1.99 -15.41 -6.91
CA ASP A 45 0.97 -16.13 -7.67
C ASP A 45 0.86 -15.63 -9.12
N TYR A 46 0.84 -14.31 -9.31
CA TYR A 46 0.91 -13.72 -10.65
C TYR A 46 2.19 -14.14 -11.38
N ARG A 47 3.34 -14.08 -10.69
CA ARG A 47 4.61 -14.51 -11.27
C ARG A 47 4.60 -15.99 -11.66
N ASN A 48 4.05 -16.86 -10.82
CA ASN A 48 3.91 -18.28 -11.07
C ASN A 48 3.03 -18.55 -12.30
N ILE A 49 1.90 -17.84 -12.44
CA ILE A 49 1.05 -17.91 -13.62
C ILE A 49 1.82 -17.46 -14.87
N MET A 50 2.55 -16.35 -14.80
CA MET A 50 3.37 -15.86 -15.91
C MET A 50 4.40 -16.90 -16.36
N VAL A 51 5.16 -17.46 -15.42
CA VAL A 51 6.20 -18.48 -15.70
C VAL A 51 5.59 -19.73 -16.34
N ARG A 52 4.48 -20.24 -15.79
CA ARG A 52 3.79 -21.43 -16.34
C ARG A 52 3.29 -21.23 -17.77
N ASN A 53 3.06 -19.98 -18.18
CA ASN A 53 2.62 -19.63 -19.54
C ASN A 53 3.75 -19.09 -20.43
N GLY A 54 5.02 -19.28 -20.03
CA GLY A 54 6.19 -18.93 -20.86
C GLY A 54 6.57 -17.44 -20.85
N HIS A 55 6.04 -16.66 -19.90
CA HIS A 55 6.38 -15.24 -19.69
C HIS A 55 7.50 -15.08 -18.64
N THR A 56 8.55 -15.88 -18.73
CA THR A 56 9.68 -15.83 -17.78
C THR A 56 10.50 -14.54 -17.89
N ASP A 57 10.51 -13.92 -19.06
CA ASP A 57 11.23 -12.69 -19.42
C ASP A 57 10.38 -11.41 -19.30
N VAL A 58 9.09 -11.53 -18.97
CA VAL A 58 8.17 -10.39 -18.83
C VAL A 58 8.14 -9.93 -17.36
N LYS A 59 8.15 -8.61 -17.13
CA LYS A 59 8.04 -8.01 -15.80
C LYS A 59 6.58 -7.97 -15.33
N LEU A 60 6.40 -8.10 -14.03
CA LEU A 60 5.14 -7.84 -13.32
C LEU A 60 5.17 -6.40 -12.78
N TRP A 61 4.10 -5.64 -12.97
CA TRP A 61 3.95 -4.28 -12.45
C TRP A 61 2.87 -4.27 -11.38
N ALA A 62 3.17 -3.72 -10.21
CA ALA A 62 2.14 -3.42 -9.22
C ALA A 62 1.47 -2.11 -9.63
N THR A 63 0.39 -2.19 -10.40
CA THR A 63 -0.27 -1.01 -10.99
C THR A 63 -1.13 -0.26 -10.00
N GLU A 64 -1.55 -0.92 -8.93
CA GLU A 64 -2.20 -0.30 -7.77
C GLU A 64 -1.82 -1.09 -6.52
N PHE A 65 -1.26 -0.44 -5.50
CA PHE A 65 -1.03 -1.04 -4.20
C PHE A 65 -1.07 0.02 -3.09
N GLY A 66 -1.15 -0.40 -1.84
CA GLY A 66 -1.10 0.48 -0.67
C GLY A 66 -1.81 -0.12 0.53
N TRP A 67 -1.69 0.57 1.66
CA TRP A 67 -2.34 0.18 2.92
C TRP A 67 -3.39 1.21 3.31
N ALA A 68 -4.62 0.75 3.51
CA ALA A 68 -5.70 1.60 4.02
C ALA A 68 -5.57 1.76 5.53
N THR A 69 -5.81 2.97 6.04
CA THR A 69 -5.98 3.22 7.47
C THR A 69 -7.08 4.25 7.69
N TRP A 70 -7.97 3.94 8.63
CA TRP A 70 -8.99 4.87 9.14
C TRP A 70 -8.54 5.60 10.41
N ASP A 71 -7.27 5.47 10.78
CA ASP A 71 -6.69 6.11 11.95
C ASP A 71 -6.93 7.63 11.92
N GLU A 72 -7.32 8.17 13.08
CA GLU A 72 -7.69 9.57 13.34
C GLU A 72 -8.92 10.12 12.61
N PHE A 73 -9.55 9.39 11.69
CA PHE A 73 -10.83 9.80 11.12
C PHE A 73 -11.99 9.57 12.10
N PRO A 74 -13.06 10.38 12.02
CA PRO A 74 -14.22 10.20 12.87
C PRO A 74 -15.01 8.95 12.46
N GLY A 75 -15.64 8.31 13.46
CA GLY A 75 -16.53 7.16 13.25
C GLY A 75 -15.81 5.87 12.88
N ASP A 76 -16.59 4.82 12.68
CA ASP A 76 -16.07 3.51 12.31
C ASP A 76 -15.58 3.49 10.85
N PRO A 77 -14.50 2.73 10.55
CA PRO A 77 -14.02 2.58 9.19
C PRO A 77 -15.10 2.02 8.26
N PRO A 78 -15.07 2.30 6.94
CA PRO A 78 -16.00 1.72 5.96
C PRO A 78 -16.03 0.19 6.04
N GLU A 79 -14.85 -0.42 6.19
CA GLU A 79 -14.64 -1.84 6.33
C GLU A 79 -13.74 -2.14 7.54
N THR A 80 -14.01 -3.22 8.27
CA THR A 80 -13.32 -3.54 9.54
C THR A 80 -11.80 -3.61 9.38
N TRP A 81 -11.32 -4.18 8.28
CA TRP A 81 -9.89 -4.37 8.02
C TRP A 81 -9.11 -3.05 7.86
N MET A 82 -9.79 -1.93 7.58
CA MET A 82 -9.15 -0.62 7.54
C MET A 82 -8.80 -0.06 8.93
N SER A 83 -9.22 -0.74 10.01
CA SER A 83 -8.78 -0.45 11.38
C SER A 83 -7.50 -1.22 11.78
N TYR A 84 -7.05 -2.19 10.98
CA TYR A 84 -5.92 -3.07 11.33
C TYR A 84 -4.57 -2.37 11.24
N THR A 85 -4.51 -1.26 10.50
CA THR A 85 -3.30 -0.45 10.41
C THR A 85 -3.56 0.97 10.91
N ASN A 86 -2.59 1.52 11.63
CA ASN A 86 -2.54 2.94 11.97
C ASN A 86 -1.76 3.73 10.90
N LYS A 87 -1.71 5.07 11.02
CA LYS A 87 -1.02 5.94 10.05
C LYS A 87 0.49 5.71 9.92
N TRP A 88 1.13 5.16 10.95
CA TRP A 88 2.55 4.79 10.91
C TRP A 88 2.76 3.46 10.19
N GLN A 89 1.92 2.46 10.49
CA GLN A 89 1.94 1.18 9.78
C GLN A 89 1.65 1.36 8.29
N GLN A 90 0.71 2.24 7.90
CA GLN A 90 0.51 2.60 6.49
C GLN A 90 1.83 3.03 5.83
N ALA A 91 2.65 3.81 6.54
CA ALA A 91 3.91 4.30 6.04
C ALA A 91 5.01 3.24 5.98
N GLU A 92 5.23 2.55 7.10
CA GLU A 92 6.23 1.50 7.25
C GLU A 92 6.00 0.36 6.25
N TYR A 93 4.75 -0.12 6.14
CA TYR A 93 4.39 -1.19 5.23
C TYR A 93 4.55 -0.78 3.76
N THR A 94 4.20 0.47 3.42
CA THR A 94 4.38 0.96 2.06
C THR A 94 5.86 1.07 1.68
N LEU A 95 6.71 1.59 2.57
CA LEU A 95 8.15 1.63 2.32
C LEU A 95 8.72 0.22 2.18
N ARG A 96 8.34 -0.69 3.09
CA ARG A 96 8.79 -2.08 3.04
C ARG A 96 8.36 -2.78 1.74
N ALA A 97 7.18 -2.46 1.21
CA ALA A 97 6.72 -2.97 -0.08
C ALA A 97 7.58 -2.47 -1.25
N PHE A 98 7.98 -1.19 -1.24
CA PHE A 98 8.93 -0.68 -2.24
C PHE A 98 10.30 -1.35 -2.12
N GLU A 99 10.80 -1.61 -0.91
CA GLU A 99 12.05 -2.37 -0.71
C GLU A 99 11.95 -3.79 -1.27
N ILE A 100 10.85 -4.50 -1.02
CA ILE A 100 10.58 -5.82 -1.63
C ILE A 100 10.60 -5.68 -3.16
N GLY A 101 9.95 -4.65 -3.70
CA GLY A 101 9.99 -4.30 -5.12
C GLY A 101 11.41 -4.19 -5.68
N GLN A 102 12.26 -3.42 -4.99
CA GLN A 102 13.65 -3.20 -5.36
C GLN A 102 14.52 -4.45 -5.25
N GLN A 103 14.17 -5.37 -4.33
CA GLN A 103 14.87 -6.64 -4.10
C GLN A 103 14.40 -7.77 -5.02
N THR A 104 13.35 -7.56 -5.81
CA THR A 104 12.68 -8.61 -6.60
C THR A 104 12.88 -8.43 -8.10
N ASP A 105 13.69 -9.29 -8.70
CA ASP A 105 14.10 -9.19 -10.10
C ASP A 105 12.96 -9.26 -11.14
N TYR A 106 11.80 -9.84 -10.81
CA TYR A 106 10.68 -9.93 -11.77
C TYR A 106 9.68 -8.77 -11.64
N LEU A 107 9.84 -7.90 -10.64
CA LEU A 107 9.04 -6.69 -10.50
C LEU A 107 9.63 -5.54 -11.31
N GLY A 108 8.74 -4.75 -11.91
CA GLY A 108 9.06 -3.54 -12.66
C GLY A 108 8.51 -2.32 -11.96
N THR A 109 7.62 -1.59 -12.65
CA THR A 109 7.00 -0.38 -12.10
C THR A 109 6.06 -0.73 -10.95
N MET A 110 6.08 0.10 -9.91
CA MET A 110 5.12 0.07 -8.81
C MET A 110 4.44 1.45 -8.70
N ILE A 111 3.11 1.46 -8.68
CA ILE A 111 2.30 2.68 -8.64
C ILE A 111 1.49 2.64 -7.34
N LEU A 112 1.90 3.47 -6.39
CA LEU A 112 1.25 3.59 -5.10
C LEU A 112 -0.10 4.32 -5.25
N TRP A 113 -1.15 3.78 -4.65
CA TRP A 113 -2.49 4.37 -4.63
C TRP A 113 -2.70 5.20 -3.36
N ASN A 114 -2.49 6.52 -3.40
CA ASN A 114 -2.30 7.31 -2.17
C ASN A 114 -2.76 8.79 -2.21
N MET A 115 -3.64 9.17 -3.14
CA MET A 115 -3.93 10.59 -3.40
C MET A 115 -4.74 11.28 -2.28
N ASN A 116 -5.26 12.48 -2.53
CA ASN A 116 -5.89 13.37 -1.54
C ASN A 116 -7.39 13.10 -1.32
N PHE A 117 -7.86 11.85 -1.37
CA PHE A 117 -9.29 11.54 -1.25
C PHE A 117 -9.88 12.05 0.07
N ALA A 118 -9.17 11.91 1.18
CA ALA A 118 -9.56 12.45 2.49
C ALA A 118 -9.60 13.99 2.55
N TRP A 119 -9.06 14.66 1.53
CA TRP A 119 -9.19 16.11 1.36
C TRP A 119 -10.46 16.51 0.62
N LEU A 120 -11.03 15.61 -0.18
CA LEU A 120 -12.21 15.89 -0.98
C LEU A 120 -13.45 15.98 -0.08
N PRO A 121 -14.29 17.03 -0.23
CA PRO A 121 -15.48 17.20 0.59
C PRO A 121 -16.38 15.96 0.56
N GLY A 122 -16.80 15.49 1.73
CA GLY A 122 -17.78 14.40 1.86
C GLY A 122 -17.18 13.00 1.81
N LEU A 123 -15.92 12.80 1.41
CA LEU A 123 -15.38 11.43 1.30
C LEU A 123 -15.12 10.78 2.66
N VAL A 124 -14.64 11.54 3.65
CA VAL A 124 -14.47 11.02 5.01
C VAL A 124 -15.84 10.86 5.67
N GLU A 125 -16.72 11.86 5.55
CA GLU A 125 -18.03 11.87 6.19
C GLU A 125 -18.96 10.77 5.67
N ASN A 126 -18.87 10.45 4.37
CA ASN A 126 -19.63 9.37 3.76
C ASN A 126 -18.97 7.99 3.89
N ARG A 127 -17.85 7.87 4.63
CA ARG A 127 -17.10 6.62 4.78
C ARG A 127 -16.71 6.02 3.42
N ASP A 128 -16.16 6.85 2.53
CA ASP A 128 -15.62 6.38 1.26
C ASP A 128 -14.26 5.70 1.49
N GLU A 129 -14.15 4.43 1.11
CA GLU A 129 -12.96 3.59 1.27
C GLU A 129 -11.67 4.23 0.74
N ARG A 130 -11.75 5.02 -0.34
CA ARG A 130 -10.57 5.66 -0.94
C ARG A 130 -9.94 6.68 0.00
N ALA A 131 -10.72 7.27 0.91
CA ALA A 131 -10.19 8.21 1.91
C ALA A 131 -9.13 7.53 2.81
N ALA A 132 -9.28 6.23 3.09
CA ALA A 132 -8.37 5.49 3.97
C ALA A 132 -6.93 5.38 3.40
N TYR A 133 -6.77 5.49 2.08
CA TYR A 133 -5.47 5.45 1.40
C TYR A 133 -4.77 6.81 1.33
N SER A 134 -5.41 7.88 1.77
CA SER A 134 -4.92 9.23 1.49
C SER A 134 -3.68 9.59 2.29
N LEU A 135 -2.70 10.23 1.65
CA LEU A 135 -1.58 10.84 2.38
C LEU A 135 -1.88 12.28 2.79
N LEU A 136 -2.72 12.98 2.03
CA LEU A 136 -3.17 14.34 2.33
C LEU A 136 -4.59 14.29 2.91
N THR A 137 -4.77 14.88 4.08
CA THR A 137 -5.99 14.82 4.89
C THR A 137 -6.35 16.19 5.46
N ARG A 138 -7.57 16.34 5.95
CA ARG A 138 -8.00 17.55 6.69
C ARG A 138 -7.79 17.45 8.20
N LEU A 139 -7.06 16.43 8.67
CA LEU A 139 -6.79 16.23 10.09
C LEU A 139 -5.96 17.40 10.65
N LYS A 140 -6.05 17.59 11.97
CA LYS A 140 -5.30 18.59 12.72
C LYS A 140 -4.59 17.91 13.90
N PRO A 141 -3.39 18.36 14.30
CA PRO A 141 -2.66 19.51 13.75
C PRO A 141 -1.99 19.22 12.40
N GLN A 142 -1.73 17.95 12.10
CA GLN A 142 -1.01 17.48 10.93
C GLN A 142 -1.96 17.19 9.76
N GLN A 143 -1.70 17.75 8.58
CA GLN A 143 -2.53 17.52 7.41
C GLN A 143 -2.04 16.37 6.53
N GLU A 144 -0.79 15.96 6.66
CA GLU A 144 -0.22 14.87 5.90
C GLU A 144 0.21 13.72 6.81
N ARG A 145 -0.02 12.51 6.31
CA ARG A 145 0.30 11.28 7.03
C ARG A 145 1.80 10.99 6.95
N PRO A 146 2.35 10.21 7.90
CA PRO A 146 3.77 9.88 7.94
C PRO A 146 4.37 9.44 6.60
N LEU A 147 3.61 8.65 5.83
CA LEU A 147 4.05 8.14 4.53
C LEU A 147 4.41 9.25 3.52
N TYR A 148 3.79 10.44 3.60
CA TYR A 148 4.13 11.55 2.70
C TYR A 148 5.61 11.96 2.86
N TRP A 149 6.04 12.16 4.11
CA TRP A 149 7.41 12.60 4.43
C TRP A 149 8.40 11.46 4.30
N MET A 150 8.01 10.26 4.70
CA MET A 150 8.85 9.09 4.61
C MET A 150 9.21 8.76 3.15
N LEU A 151 8.29 8.95 2.20
CA LEU A 151 8.60 8.86 0.77
C LEU A 151 9.50 10.01 0.29
N TYR A 152 9.31 11.22 0.83
CA TYR A 152 10.15 12.36 0.49
C TYR A 152 11.62 12.09 0.86
N ASP A 153 11.85 11.59 2.07
CA ASP A 153 13.17 11.27 2.62
C ASP A 153 13.81 10.06 1.93
N ALA A 154 13.03 8.99 1.70
CA ALA A 154 13.54 7.75 1.10
C ALA A 154 14.19 7.95 -0.29
N VAL A 155 13.75 8.97 -1.04
CA VAL A 155 14.31 9.31 -2.36
C VAL A 155 15.32 10.48 -2.32
N ARG A 156 15.59 11.02 -1.12
CA ARG A 156 16.50 12.15 -0.89
C ARG A 156 17.31 11.95 0.41
N PRO A 157 18.17 10.92 0.48
CA PRO A 157 18.92 10.63 1.70
C PRO A 157 19.84 11.77 2.15
N ASP A 158 20.22 12.66 1.22
CA ASP A 158 21.09 13.80 1.49
C ASP A 158 20.34 15.11 1.81
N VAL A 159 18.99 15.08 1.81
CA VAL A 159 18.16 16.24 2.13
C VAL A 159 17.33 15.93 3.36
N HIS A 160 17.58 16.67 4.44
CA HIS A 160 16.77 16.58 5.65
C HIS A 160 15.76 17.73 5.67
N LEU A 161 14.50 17.40 5.92
CA LEU A 161 13.49 18.42 6.19
C LEU A 161 13.77 19.07 7.54
N ASP A 162 13.71 20.39 7.61
CA ASP A 162 13.83 21.13 8.87
C ASP A 162 12.67 20.81 9.84
N ARG A 163 11.54 20.33 9.29
CA ARG A 163 10.35 19.90 10.04
C ARG A 163 9.53 18.88 9.27
N TYR A 164 8.90 17.96 10.00
CA TYR A 164 8.03 16.92 9.47
C TYR A 164 6.54 17.23 9.71
N ASP A 165 6.11 18.43 9.33
CA ASP A 165 4.71 18.86 9.25
C ASP A 165 4.57 20.05 8.28
N ALA A 166 3.38 20.25 7.68
CA ALA A 166 3.12 21.40 6.82
C ALA A 166 2.50 22.58 7.58
N GLY A 167 2.94 22.83 8.81
CA GLY A 167 2.37 23.86 9.69
C GLY A 167 3.40 24.74 10.38
#